data_AF-A0AAV7IU86-F1
#
_entry.id   AF-A0AAV7IU86-F1
#
_cell.length_a   1.000
_cell.length_b   1.000
_cell.length_c   1.000
_cell.angle_alpha   90.00
_cell.angle_beta   90.00
_cell.angle_gamma   90.00
#
_symmetry.space_group_name_H-M   'P 1'
#
loop_
_entity.id
_entity.type
_entity.pdbx_description
1 polymer ?
#
loop_
_entity_poly.entity_id
_entity_poly.type
_entity_poly.pdbx_seq_one_letter_code
_entity_poly.pdbx_strand_id
1 'polypeptide(L)'
;MHFHWGSDDKEGSEDRINNIAYAMELHAVFYKKSYGSMEVAMHYADGLAVLAYFVEVDNNKFNPVYEPLLAAFPMIEEVNTNVTLNGPIYPEKLLLPGEIIVSDYYTYHGSLTTPPCSEVVIWIDFKDPFRMSHEQIEAFRSIKTFDNQKLTHNFRPVQKLEDRKIFRNVIVSDLYNSGDIKTVSSSLSITFAAVLLTIPPELWFAFFGL
;
A
#
# COMPACT_ATOMS: atom_id res chain seq x y z
N MET A 1 2.55 -5.24 -5.57
CA MET A 1 1.97 -3.92 -5.27
C MET A 1 0.50 -3.98 -5.63
N HIS A 2 -0.40 -3.44 -4.80
CA HIS A 2 -1.83 -3.37 -5.05
C HIS A 2 -2.42 -2.13 -4.37
N PHE A 3 -3.68 -1.81 -4.66
CA PHE A 3 -4.36 -0.60 -4.17
C PHE A 3 -5.67 -0.95 -3.49
N HIS A 4 -6.03 -0.13 -2.51
CA HIS A 4 -7.31 -0.11 -1.83
C HIS A 4 -7.99 1.23 -2.12
N TRP A 5 -9.29 1.20 -2.35
CA TRP A 5 -10.09 2.39 -2.63
C TRP A 5 -11.54 2.18 -2.21
N GLY A 6 -12.24 3.30 -2.04
CA GLY A 6 -13.66 3.31 -1.74
C GLY A 6 -14.52 3.81 -2.89
N SER A 7 -15.79 4.08 -2.57
CA SER A 7 -16.74 4.66 -3.52
C SER A 7 -16.56 6.17 -3.74
N ASP A 8 -15.83 6.85 -2.86
CA ASP A 8 -15.64 8.30 -2.90
C ASP A 8 -14.25 8.74 -2.43
N ASP A 9 -14.01 10.05 -2.52
CA ASP A 9 -12.72 10.69 -2.27
C ASP A 9 -12.34 10.84 -0.79
N LYS A 10 -13.18 10.33 0.12
CA LYS A 10 -13.04 10.54 1.57
C LYS A 10 -12.75 9.25 2.32
N GLU A 11 -13.09 8.11 1.75
CA GLU A 11 -12.95 6.82 2.40
C GLU A 11 -12.51 5.77 1.38
N GLY A 12 -11.39 5.11 1.63
CA GLY A 12 -10.82 4.11 0.72
C GLY A 12 -9.48 3.54 1.14
N SER A 13 -8.77 4.20 2.06
CA SER A 13 -7.62 3.61 2.77
C SER A 13 -8.04 2.52 3.75
N GLU A 14 -7.20 1.49 3.93
CA GLU A 14 -7.36 0.50 4.99
C GLU A 14 -6.99 1.12 6.35
N ASP A 15 -5.86 1.83 6.39
CA ASP A 15 -5.35 2.49 7.56
C ASP A 15 -5.90 3.91 7.72
N ARG A 16 -5.78 4.43 8.94
CA ARG A 16 -6.23 5.79 9.31
C ARG A 16 -5.22 6.47 10.22
N ILE A 17 -4.92 7.73 9.93
CA ILE A 17 -4.13 8.57 10.83
C ILE A 17 -5.10 9.47 11.60
N ASN A 18 -5.09 9.39 12.94
CA ASN A 18 -6.00 10.16 13.81
C ASN A 18 -7.48 10.00 13.42
N ASN A 19 -7.90 8.77 13.09
CA ASN A 19 -9.23 8.40 12.59
C ASN A 19 -9.63 9.01 11.24
N ILE A 20 -8.70 9.67 10.53
CA ILE A 20 -8.93 10.19 9.19
C ILE A 20 -8.57 9.10 8.18
N ALA A 21 -9.51 8.78 7.30
CA ALA A 21 -9.28 7.96 6.11
C ALA A 21 -8.89 8.84 4.92
N TYR A 22 -8.28 8.20 3.93
CA TYR A 22 -7.88 8.80 2.67
C TYR A 22 -8.64 8.15 1.50
N ALA A 23 -8.60 8.78 0.33
CA ALA A 23 -9.34 8.35 -0.85
C ALA A 23 -8.92 6.94 -1.33
N MET A 24 -7.63 6.64 -1.20
CA MET A 24 -7.05 5.34 -1.52
C MET A 24 -5.82 5.07 -0.65
N GLU A 25 -5.35 3.83 -0.72
CA GLU A 25 -4.07 3.41 -0.14
C GLU A 25 -3.35 2.43 -1.07
N LEU A 26 -2.04 2.60 -1.18
CA LEU A 26 -1.16 1.73 -1.96
C LEU A 26 -0.35 0.84 -1.04
N HIS A 27 -0.37 -0.47 -1.30
CA HIS A 27 0.47 -1.44 -0.62
C HIS A 27 1.55 -2.00 -1.55
N ALA A 28 2.81 -1.77 -1.20
CA ALA A 28 3.95 -2.47 -1.78
C ALA A 28 4.46 -3.54 -0.81
N VAL A 29 4.22 -4.81 -1.17
CA VAL A 29 4.52 -5.99 -0.35
C VAL A 29 5.90 -6.54 -0.70
N PHE A 30 6.73 -6.75 0.31
CA PHE A 30 8.06 -7.32 0.22
C PHE A 30 8.19 -8.50 1.19
N TYR A 31 9.09 -9.42 0.89
CA TYR A 31 9.48 -10.49 1.82
C TYR A 31 10.95 -10.34 2.23
N LYS A 32 11.28 -10.79 3.43
CA LYS A 32 12.64 -10.75 3.95
C LYS A 32 13.51 -11.73 3.16
N LYS A 33 14.49 -11.18 2.43
CA LYS A 33 15.37 -11.93 1.50
C LYS A 33 16.04 -13.16 2.12
N SER A 34 16.35 -13.14 3.41
CA SER A 34 16.99 -14.28 4.10
C SER A 34 16.15 -15.56 4.12
N TYR A 35 14.84 -15.47 3.90
CA TYR A 35 13.96 -16.63 3.81
C TYR A 35 13.92 -17.28 2.41
N GLY A 36 14.53 -16.65 1.40
CA GLY A 36 14.66 -17.22 0.05
C GLY A 36 13.40 -17.14 -0.81
N SER A 37 12.21 -17.25 -0.23
CA SER A 37 10.93 -17.06 -0.95
C SER A 37 9.86 -16.44 -0.05
N MET A 38 8.84 -15.86 -0.68
CA MET A 38 7.66 -15.34 0.03
C MET A 38 6.91 -16.47 0.74
N GLU A 39 6.78 -17.64 0.12
CA GLU A 39 6.13 -18.82 0.72
C GLU A 39 6.80 -19.24 2.05
N VAL A 40 8.13 -19.28 2.09
CA VAL A 40 8.85 -19.58 3.33
C VAL A 40 8.70 -18.43 4.33
N ALA A 41 8.81 -17.19 3.87
CA ALA A 41 8.67 -16.00 4.72
C ALA A 41 7.33 -15.93 5.45
N MET A 42 6.23 -16.38 4.82
CA MET A 42 4.88 -16.45 5.40
C MET A 42 4.75 -17.32 6.66
N HIS A 43 5.82 -18.02 7.07
CA HIS A 43 5.86 -18.81 8.30
C HIS A 43 6.55 -18.09 9.47
N TYR A 44 6.96 -16.82 9.29
CA TYR A 44 7.71 -16.05 10.27
C TYR A 44 7.06 -14.69 10.54
N ALA A 45 7.10 -14.25 11.81
CA ALA A 45 6.46 -13.00 12.26
C ALA A 45 7.03 -11.72 11.61
N ASP A 46 8.25 -11.78 11.09
CA ASP A 46 8.94 -10.72 10.33
C ASP A 46 9.17 -11.14 8.86
N GLY A 47 8.35 -12.05 8.36
CA GLY A 47 8.44 -12.60 7.02
C GLY A 47 8.24 -11.54 5.95
N LEU A 48 7.25 -10.68 6.14
CA LEU A 48 6.87 -9.65 5.19
C LEU A 48 7.10 -8.25 5.75
N ALA A 49 7.38 -7.32 4.84
CA ALA A 49 7.28 -5.90 5.09
C ALA A 49 6.32 -5.28 4.06
N VAL A 50 5.36 -4.47 4.53
CA VAL A 50 4.46 -3.73 3.65
C VAL A 50 4.75 -2.25 3.79
N LEU A 51 5.07 -1.62 2.67
CA LEU A 51 5.11 -0.16 2.56
C LEU A 51 3.71 0.32 2.17
N ALA A 52 3.10 1.13 3.02
CA ALA A 52 1.76 1.67 2.83
C ALA A 52 1.82 3.17 2.57
N TYR A 53 1.10 3.62 1.55
CA TYR A 53 1.07 5.01 1.12
C TYR A 53 -0.36 5.49 0.96
N PHE A 54 -0.74 6.49 1.73
CA PHE A 54 -2.02 7.16 1.57
C PHE A 54 -2.07 7.97 0.27
N VAL A 55 -3.24 8.02 -0.36
CA VAL A 55 -3.51 8.84 -1.54
C VAL A 55 -4.57 9.87 -1.21
N GLU A 56 -4.22 11.14 -1.38
CA GLU A 56 -5.16 12.25 -1.25
C GLU A 56 -5.55 12.80 -2.63
N VAL A 57 -6.78 13.29 -2.72
CA VAL A 57 -7.30 13.91 -3.95
C VAL A 57 -6.83 15.36 -4.01
N ASP A 58 -6.19 15.73 -5.12
CA ASP A 58 -5.93 17.13 -5.47
C ASP A 58 -6.17 17.32 -6.97
N ASN A 59 -7.27 18.01 -7.30
CA ASN A 59 -7.69 18.25 -8.68
C ASN A 59 -6.67 19.07 -9.50
N ASN A 60 -5.70 19.72 -8.85
CA ASN A 60 -4.62 20.45 -9.52
C ASN A 60 -3.34 19.60 -9.68
N LYS A 61 -3.33 18.35 -9.22
CA LYS A 61 -2.17 17.46 -9.22
C LYS A 61 -2.46 16.16 -9.95
N PHE A 62 -2.18 16.17 -11.25
CA PHE A 62 -2.05 14.94 -12.01
C PHE A 62 -0.73 14.25 -11.67
N ASN A 63 -0.78 12.95 -11.36
CA ASN A 63 0.38 12.13 -11.07
C ASN A 63 0.80 11.29 -12.30
N PRO A 64 1.80 11.72 -13.08
CA PRO A 64 2.19 11.03 -14.32
C PRO A 64 2.84 9.66 -14.07
N VAL A 65 3.28 9.36 -12.85
CA VAL A 65 3.89 8.07 -12.51
C VAL A 65 2.90 6.93 -12.73
N TYR A 66 1.61 7.15 -12.45
CA TYR A 66 0.56 6.14 -12.60
C TYR A 66 -0.13 6.16 -13.96
N GLU A 67 0.15 7.12 -14.84
CA GLU A 67 -0.49 7.21 -16.15
C GLU A 67 -0.40 5.89 -16.97
N PRO A 68 0.75 5.18 -17.03
CA PRO A 68 0.82 3.90 -17.74
C PRO A 68 -0.10 2.83 -17.15
N LEU A 69 -0.31 2.84 -15.83
CA LEU A 69 -1.22 1.92 -15.14
C LEU A 69 -2.68 2.28 -15.46
N LEU A 70 -3.04 3.56 -15.38
CA LEU A 70 -4.41 4.02 -15.64
C LEU A 70 -4.83 3.81 -17.10
N ALA A 71 -3.91 4.03 -18.04
CA ALA A 71 -4.15 3.77 -19.46
C ALA A 71 -4.47 2.30 -19.76
N ALA A 72 -4.11 1.39 -18.85
CA ALA A 72 -4.36 -0.04 -18.98
C ALA A 72 -5.70 -0.51 -18.40
N PHE A 73 -6.36 0.30 -17.56
CA PHE A 73 -7.61 -0.08 -16.91
C PHE A 73 -8.75 -0.49 -17.85
N PRO A 74 -8.94 0.15 -19.03
CA PRO A 74 -9.95 -0.31 -19.98
C PRO A 74 -9.75 -1.75 -20.48
N MET A 75 -8.52 -2.29 -20.40
CA MET A 75 -8.21 -3.67 -20.78
C MET A 75 -8.40 -4.66 -19.62
N ILE A 76 -8.55 -4.15 -18.39
CA ILE A 76 -8.67 -4.97 -17.17
C ILE A 76 -9.90 -4.62 -16.31
N GLU A 77 -10.94 -4.06 -16.93
CA GLU A 77 -12.16 -3.65 -16.23
C GLU A 77 -12.89 -4.84 -15.59
N GLU A 78 -12.88 -6.00 -16.26
CA GLU A 78 -13.57 -7.21 -15.85
C GLU A 78 -12.68 -8.15 -15.02
N VAL A 79 -13.27 -8.92 -14.11
CA VAL A 79 -12.51 -9.87 -13.27
C VAL A 79 -11.83 -10.95 -14.12
N ASN A 80 -10.66 -11.43 -13.65
CA ASN A 80 -9.80 -12.43 -14.31
C ASN A 80 -9.21 -11.99 -15.66
N THR A 81 -9.24 -10.70 -15.98
CA THR A 81 -8.50 -10.12 -17.10
C THR A 81 -7.10 -9.68 -16.63
N ASN A 82 -6.16 -9.62 -17.58
CA ASN A 82 -4.82 -9.13 -17.31
C ASN A 82 -4.26 -8.44 -18.55
N VAL A 83 -3.30 -7.55 -18.32
CA VAL A 83 -2.54 -6.90 -19.39
C VAL A 83 -1.10 -6.70 -18.95
N THR A 84 -0.17 -6.94 -19.87
CA THR A 84 1.24 -6.60 -19.68
C THR A 84 1.43 -5.15 -20.09
N LEU A 85 1.86 -4.32 -19.14
CA LEU A 85 2.23 -2.94 -19.42
C LEU A 85 3.50 -2.89 -20.27
N ASN A 86 3.38 -2.44 -21.52
CA ASN A 86 4.47 -2.34 -22.48
C ASN A 86 4.95 -0.88 -22.55
N GLY A 87 6.13 -0.59 -21.99
CA GLY A 87 6.71 0.75 -21.98
C GLY A 87 7.76 0.91 -20.89
N PRO A 88 8.44 2.07 -20.80
CA PRO A 88 9.37 2.34 -19.72
C PRO A 88 8.59 2.53 -18.41
N ILE A 89 8.47 1.45 -17.64
CA ILE A 89 7.96 1.48 -16.26
C ILE A 89 9.16 1.53 -15.35
N TYR A 90 9.12 2.44 -14.39
CA TYR A 90 10.17 2.66 -13.41
C TYR A 90 9.63 2.26 -12.03
N PRO A 91 9.83 1.00 -11.58
CA PRO A 91 9.33 0.53 -10.29
C PRO A 91 9.74 1.42 -9.12
N GLU A 92 10.94 2.00 -9.17
CA GLU A 92 11.43 2.96 -8.18
C GLU A 92 10.58 4.22 -8.07
N LYS A 93 9.98 4.68 -9.18
CA LYS A 93 9.06 5.83 -9.17
C LYS A 93 7.68 5.45 -8.63
N LEU A 94 7.22 4.22 -8.89
CA LEU A 94 5.97 3.71 -8.33
C LEU A 94 6.03 3.55 -6.80
N LEU A 95 7.24 3.31 -6.26
CA LEU A 95 7.49 3.22 -4.82
C LEU A 95 7.84 4.57 -4.17
N LEU A 96 8.08 5.61 -4.97
CA LEU A 96 8.28 6.99 -4.53
C LEU A 96 7.35 7.92 -5.35
N PRO A 97 6.03 7.75 -5.24
CA PRO A 97 5.07 8.35 -6.18
C PRO A 97 4.84 9.85 -6.01
N GLY A 98 5.77 10.58 -5.40
CA GLY A 98 5.67 12.02 -5.22
C GLY A 98 6.64 12.56 -4.19
N GLU A 99 6.28 13.71 -3.62
CA GLU A 99 7.04 14.43 -2.59
C GLU A 99 6.80 13.83 -1.19
N ILE A 100 6.84 12.50 -1.07
CA ILE A 100 6.64 11.80 0.21
C ILE A 100 7.93 11.90 1.04
N ILE A 101 7.80 12.28 2.31
CA ILE A 101 8.89 12.26 3.27
C ILE A 101 9.08 10.83 3.79
N VAL A 102 9.90 10.04 3.09
CA VAL A 102 10.13 8.61 3.42
C VAL A 102 10.81 8.36 4.77
N SER A 103 11.26 9.42 5.45
CA SER A 103 11.81 9.36 6.80
C SER A 103 10.78 9.59 7.90
N ASP A 104 9.54 9.99 7.59
CA ASP A 104 8.46 10.18 8.57
C ASP A 104 7.37 9.12 8.33
N TYR A 105 7.40 8.06 9.13
CA TYR A 105 6.49 6.92 8.98
C TYR A 105 6.15 6.31 10.33
N TYR A 106 5.02 5.61 10.38
CA TYR A 106 4.65 4.73 11.48
C TYR A 106 5.06 3.30 11.15
N THR A 107 5.42 2.51 12.16
CA THR A 107 5.72 1.09 11.97
C THR A 107 5.25 0.26 13.15
N TYR A 108 4.73 -0.93 12.84
CA TYR A 108 4.20 -1.88 13.81
C TYR A 108 4.17 -3.30 13.24
N HIS A 109 4.10 -4.30 14.12
CA HIS A 109 3.81 -5.68 13.72
C HIS A 109 2.31 -5.88 13.57
N GLY A 110 1.90 -6.46 12.45
CA GLY A 110 0.52 -6.71 12.11
C GLY A 110 0.35 -7.95 11.24
N SER A 111 -0.77 -7.98 10.52
CA SER A 111 -1.15 -9.11 9.68
C SER A 111 -1.27 -8.72 8.22
N LEU A 112 -1.46 -9.73 7.37
CA LEU A 112 -2.16 -9.51 6.11
C LEU A 112 -3.56 -8.93 6.39
N THR A 113 -4.04 -8.03 5.55
CA THR A 113 -5.39 -7.45 5.66
C THR A 113 -6.46 -8.34 5.02
N THR A 114 -6.05 -9.49 4.49
CA THR A 114 -6.88 -10.39 3.69
C THR A 114 -6.64 -11.84 4.12
N PRO A 115 -7.63 -12.75 3.94
CA PRO A 115 -7.48 -14.14 4.39
C PRO A 115 -6.19 -14.78 3.86
N PRO A 116 -5.44 -15.53 4.71
CA PRO A 116 -5.81 -16.01 6.05
C PRO A 116 -5.50 -15.04 7.20
N CYS A 117 -5.21 -13.77 6.94
CA CYS A 117 -4.92 -12.74 7.94
C CYS A 117 -3.71 -13.08 8.84
N SER A 118 -2.69 -13.75 8.29
CA SER A 118 -1.51 -14.18 9.05
C SER A 118 -0.74 -12.99 9.64
N GLU A 119 -0.35 -13.09 10.92
CA GLU A 119 0.45 -12.10 11.66
C GLU A 119 1.95 -12.21 11.34
N VAL A 120 2.30 -11.88 10.09
CA VAL A 120 3.66 -12.06 9.54
C VAL A 120 4.23 -10.79 8.92
N VAL A 121 3.59 -9.64 9.18
CA VAL A 121 3.83 -8.39 8.47
C VAL A 121 4.40 -7.35 9.43
N ILE A 122 5.49 -6.72 9.03
CA ILE A 122 5.92 -5.42 9.56
C ILE A 122 5.35 -4.34 8.64
N TRP A 123 4.45 -3.51 9.18
CA TRP A 123 3.86 -2.39 8.48
C TRP A 123 4.76 -1.16 8.57
N ILE A 124 4.84 -0.40 7.48
CA ILE A 124 5.54 0.87 7.37
C ILE A 124 4.61 1.84 6.64
N ASP A 125 3.91 2.66 7.40
CA ASP A 125 2.88 3.57 6.88
C ASP A 125 3.49 4.97 6.78
N PHE A 126 3.69 5.43 5.57
CA PHE A 126 4.21 6.79 5.35
C PHE A 126 3.15 7.81 5.77
N LYS A 127 3.56 8.76 6.60
CA LYS A 127 2.63 9.72 7.20
C LYS A 127 2.06 10.69 6.17
N ASP A 128 2.88 11.11 5.21
CA ASP A 128 2.47 12.08 4.20
C ASP A 128 1.84 11.37 3.00
N PRO A 129 0.60 11.72 2.61
CA PRO A 129 -0.02 11.17 1.42
C PRO A 129 0.65 11.72 0.15
N PHE A 130 0.62 10.94 -0.93
CA PHE A 130 0.86 11.48 -2.26
C PHE A 130 -0.47 11.84 -2.93
N ARG A 131 -0.38 12.71 -3.94
CA ARG A 131 -1.56 13.30 -4.60
C ARG A 131 -1.84 12.65 -5.93
N MET A 132 -3.12 12.47 -6.22
CA MET A 132 -3.65 12.14 -7.54
C MET A 132 -4.90 13.00 -7.81
N SER A 133 -5.21 13.24 -9.08
CA SER A 133 -6.45 13.95 -9.42
C SER A 133 -7.67 13.06 -9.19
N HIS A 134 -8.85 13.67 -9.02
CA HIS A 134 -10.10 12.93 -8.90
C HIS A 134 -10.31 11.96 -10.07
N GLU A 135 -10.02 12.39 -11.30
CA GLU A 135 -10.17 11.56 -12.51
C GLU A 135 -9.24 10.34 -12.49
N GLN A 136 -8.03 10.49 -11.94
CA GLN A 136 -7.11 9.35 -11.81
C GLN A 136 -7.62 8.33 -10.78
N ILE A 137 -8.25 8.80 -9.70
CA ILE A 137 -8.82 7.93 -8.67
C ILE A 137 -10.11 7.28 -9.17
N GLU A 138 -10.97 8.02 -9.88
CA GLU A 138 -12.18 7.49 -10.53
C GLU A 138 -11.86 6.36 -11.52
N ALA A 139 -10.71 6.39 -12.17
CA ALA A 139 -10.27 5.30 -13.03
C ALA A 139 -10.16 3.97 -12.25
N PHE A 140 -9.68 3.96 -11.00
CA PHE A 140 -9.67 2.74 -10.17
C PHE A 140 -11.09 2.24 -9.87
N ARG A 141 -12.02 3.17 -9.64
CA ARG A 141 -13.45 2.86 -9.39
C ARG A 141 -14.19 2.36 -10.63
N SER A 142 -13.55 2.32 -11.80
CA SER A 142 -14.11 1.71 -13.02
C SER A 142 -13.98 0.18 -13.03
N ILE A 143 -13.04 -0.39 -12.27
CA ILE A 143 -12.84 -1.84 -12.16
C ILE A 143 -14.08 -2.50 -11.54
N LYS A 144 -14.46 -3.67 -12.07
CA LYS A 144 -15.70 -4.37 -11.71
C LYS A 144 -15.47 -5.62 -10.86
N THR A 145 -16.54 -6.04 -10.19
CA THR A 145 -16.69 -7.34 -9.52
C THR A 145 -17.29 -8.39 -10.47
N PHE A 146 -17.36 -9.65 -10.03
CA PHE A 146 -17.98 -10.74 -10.80
C PHE A 146 -19.46 -10.49 -11.15
N ASP A 147 -20.14 -9.68 -10.35
CA ASP A 147 -21.55 -9.30 -10.55
C ASP A 147 -21.70 -8.06 -11.45
N ASN A 148 -20.64 -7.69 -12.18
CA ASN A 148 -20.59 -6.53 -13.07
C ASN A 148 -20.95 -5.20 -12.35
N GLN A 149 -20.64 -5.12 -11.05
CA GLN A 149 -20.76 -3.90 -10.23
C GLN A 149 -19.38 -3.25 -10.07
N LYS A 150 -19.33 -1.95 -9.81
CA LYS A 150 -18.06 -1.27 -9.49
C LYS A 150 -17.46 -1.84 -8.20
N LEU A 151 -16.17 -2.16 -8.21
CA LEU A 151 -15.41 -2.46 -7.01
C LEU A 151 -15.22 -1.16 -6.24
N THR A 152 -15.89 -1.04 -5.09
CA THR A 152 -15.98 0.24 -4.36
C THR A 152 -15.60 0.14 -2.88
N HIS A 153 -15.26 -1.04 -2.36
CA HIS A 153 -14.91 -1.23 -0.94
C HIS A 153 -13.97 -2.43 -0.81
N ASN A 154 -12.76 -2.32 -1.36
CA ASN A 154 -11.76 -3.38 -1.29
C ASN A 154 -10.76 -3.19 -0.14
N PHE A 155 -11.19 -2.59 0.97
CA PHE A 155 -10.41 -2.39 2.20
C PHE A 155 -11.08 -3.05 3.40
N ARG A 156 -10.27 -3.52 4.35
CA ARG A 156 -10.71 -4.07 5.62
C ARG A 156 -10.91 -2.94 6.64
N PRO A 157 -11.92 -3.00 7.51
CA PRO A 157 -12.06 -2.05 8.62
C PRO A 157 -10.84 -2.08 9.57
N VAL A 158 -10.47 -0.92 10.12
CA VAL A 158 -9.41 -0.80 11.14
C VAL A 158 -9.67 -1.76 12.30
N GLN A 159 -8.63 -2.51 12.67
CA GLN A 159 -8.67 -3.46 13.77
C GLN A 159 -8.22 -2.81 15.08
N LYS A 160 -8.67 -3.35 16.21
CA LYS A 160 -8.25 -2.88 17.53
C LYS A 160 -6.74 -3.04 17.69
N LEU A 161 -6.10 -2.04 18.30
CA LEU A 161 -4.66 -2.08 18.54
C LEU A 161 -4.26 -3.17 19.54
N GLU A 162 -5.13 -3.44 20.53
CA GLU A 162 -4.83 -4.28 21.68
C GLU A 162 -3.54 -3.82 22.37
N ASP A 163 -2.59 -4.71 22.66
CA ASP A 163 -1.32 -4.37 23.33
C ASP A 163 -0.19 -3.92 22.37
N ARG A 164 -0.49 -3.81 21.07
CA ARG A 164 0.54 -3.48 20.07
C ARG A 164 1.03 -2.04 20.25
N LYS A 165 2.33 -1.86 20.09
CA LYS A 165 2.97 -0.54 20.08
C LYS A 165 3.18 -0.10 18.64
N ILE A 166 2.76 1.12 18.34
CA ILE A 166 3.09 1.81 17.11
C ILE A 166 4.31 2.68 17.39
N PHE A 167 5.36 2.50 16.59
CA PHE A 167 6.54 3.35 16.62
C PHE A 167 6.43 4.37 15.49
N ARG A 168 6.93 5.58 15.71
CA ARG A 168 7.06 6.59 14.67
C ARG A 168 8.53 6.85 14.44
N ASN A 169 8.98 6.71 13.20
CA ASN A 169 10.28 7.21 12.80
C ASN A 169 10.16 8.72 12.59
N VAL A 170 11.01 9.48 13.28
CA VAL A 170 11.01 10.94 13.27
C VAL A 170 12.41 11.44 12.99
N ILE A 171 12.51 12.50 12.20
CA ILE A 171 13.79 13.18 11.99
C ILE A 171 14.15 13.90 13.29
N VAL A 172 15.40 13.76 13.74
CA VAL A 172 15.88 14.28 15.04
C VAL A 172 15.64 15.78 15.22
N SER A 173 15.61 16.55 14.12
CA SER A 173 15.25 17.98 14.13
C SER A 173 13.84 18.24 14.67
N ASP A 174 12.89 17.35 14.40
CA ASP A 174 11.48 17.52 14.76
C ASP A 174 11.25 17.20 16.24
N LEU A 175 12.02 16.25 16.80
CA LEU A 175 12.02 15.93 18.23
C LEU A 175 12.54 17.09 19.09
N TYR A 176 13.53 17.82 18.59
CA TYR A 176 14.06 19.00 19.27
C TYR A 176 13.01 20.11 19.43
N ASN A 177 12.03 20.16 18.53
CA ASN A 177 10.94 21.13 18.57
C ASN A 177 9.74 20.66 19.42
N SER A 178 9.60 19.36 19.69
CA SER A 178 8.44 18.80 20.42
C SER A 178 8.67 18.54 21.91
N GLY A 179 9.93 18.53 22.40
CA GLY A 179 10.23 18.46 23.84
C GLY A 179 10.09 17.09 24.52
N ASP A 180 9.76 16.03 23.76
CA ASP A 180 9.59 14.65 24.25
C ASP A 180 10.79 13.76 23.88
N ILE A 181 11.55 13.24 24.85
CA ILE A 181 12.73 12.39 24.56
C ILE A 181 12.73 11.07 25.34
N LYS A 182 12.61 9.97 24.59
CA LYS A 182 13.38 8.71 24.77
C LYS A 182 13.78 8.19 23.37
N THR A 183 15.04 8.37 23.00
CA THR A 183 15.56 8.04 21.66
C THR A 183 16.11 6.62 21.61
N VAL A 184 15.69 5.84 20.60
CA VAL A 184 16.36 4.61 20.17
C VAL A 184 16.54 4.75 18.66
N SER A 185 17.78 4.70 18.16
CA SER A 185 18.05 4.73 16.72
C SER A 185 18.21 3.32 16.17
N SER A 186 17.56 3.04 15.04
CA SER A 186 17.83 1.87 14.21
C SER A 186 17.72 2.26 12.74
N SER A 187 18.72 1.91 11.92
CA SER A 187 18.68 2.11 10.48
C SER A 187 18.15 0.86 9.78
N LEU A 188 17.23 1.05 8.83
CA LEU A 188 16.79 0.01 7.89
C LEU A 188 17.39 0.33 6.51
N SER A 189 18.16 -0.58 5.94
CA SER A 189 18.67 -0.47 4.56
C SER A 189 17.81 -1.34 3.65
N ILE A 190 17.03 -0.71 2.76
CA ILE A 190 16.25 -1.39 1.72
C ILE A 190 17.09 -1.39 0.45
N THR A 191 17.54 -2.56 0.01
CA THR A 191 18.22 -2.73 -1.29
C THR A 191 17.19 -3.12 -2.34
N PHE A 192 16.91 -2.22 -3.29
CA PHE A 192 16.02 -2.52 -4.42
C PHE A 192 16.72 -3.46 -5.40
N ALA A 193 16.19 -4.68 -5.53
CA ALA A 193 16.41 -5.51 -6.70
C ALA A 193 15.13 -5.43 -7.54
N ALA A 194 15.23 -4.88 -8.76
CA ALA A 194 14.16 -4.94 -9.73
C ALA A 194 13.94 -6.40 -10.11
N VAL A 195 12.92 -7.04 -9.53
CA VAL A 195 12.45 -8.34 -9.98
C VAL A 195 11.06 -8.14 -10.55
N LEU A 196 10.97 -8.17 -11.88
CA LEU A 196 9.70 -8.43 -12.56
C LEU A 196 9.31 -9.86 -12.15
N LEU A 197 8.40 -9.99 -11.18
CA LEU A 197 7.74 -11.25 -10.90
C LEU A 197 6.29 -11.10 -11.33
N THR A 198 5.97 -11.82 -12.40
CA THR A 198 4.62 -12.30 -12.67
C THR A 198 4.14 -13.05 -11.43
N ILE A 199 3.17 -12.49 -10.70
CA ILE A 199 2.47 -13.24 -9.66
C ILE A 199 1.62 -14.29 -10.39
N PRO A 200 1.83 -15.60 -10.16
CA PRO A 200 0.98 -16.62 -10.76
C PRO A 200 -0.48 -16.41 -10.35
N PRO A 201 -1.46 -16.61 -11.26
CA PRO A 201 -2.89 -16.38 -10.99
C PRO A 201 -3.42 -17.10 -9.74
N GLU A 202 -2.77 -18.19 -9.35
CA GLU A 202 -3.17 -19.04 -8.22
C GLU A 202 -3.04 -18.35 -6.85
N LEU A 203 -2.26 -17.27 -6.75
CA LEU A 203 -2.17 -16.43 -5.54
C LEU A 203 -3.20 -15.29 -5.50
N TRP A 204 -4.05 -15.14 -6.53
CA TRP A 204 -5.17 -14.19 -6.55
C TRP A 204 -6.46 -14.77 -5.96
N PHE A 205 -6.51 -16.09 -5.72
CA PHE A 205 -7.74 -16.82 -5.33
C PHE A 205 -7.92 -17.03 -3.81
N ALA A 206 -7.41 -16.15 -2.96
CA ALA A 206 -7.78 -16.10 -1.54
C ALA A 206 -8.82 -15.01 -1.24
N PHE A 207 -9.71 -14.71 -2.20
CA PHE A 207 -10.77 -13.72 -2.03
C PHE A 207 -12.12 -14.26 -2.51
N PHE A 208 -13.08 -14.21 -1.59
CA PHE A 208 -14.50 -14.54 -1.72
C PHE A 208 -14.84 -16.02 -1.84
N GLY A 209 -15.43 -16.55 -0.75
CA GLY A 209 -15.97 -17.90 -0.70
C GLY A 209 -16.53 -18.28 0.67
N LEU A 210 -17.34 -17.39 1.28
CA LEU A 210 -18.61 -17.64 2.00
C LEU A 210 -19.07 -16.37 2.72
#